data_AF-A0A5J5B5D8-F1
#
_entry.id   AF-A0A5J5B5D8-F1
#
_cell.length_a   1.000
_cell.length_b   1.000
_cell.length_c   1.000
_cell.angle_alpha   90.00
_cell.angle_beta   90.00
_cell.angle_gamma   90.00
#
_symmetry.space_group_name_H-M   'P 1'
#
loop_
_entity.id
_entity.type
_entity.pdbx_description
1 polymer ?
#
loop_
_entity_poly.entity_id
_entity_poly.type
_entity_poly.pdbx_seq_one_letter_code
_entity_poly.pdbx_strand_id
1 'polypeptide(L)'
;MTEQTSDPISIRIDEDLAHLSSTISKPHIFRVPARLRLENEQAYEPEIVAIGPYHHGLIHEVFCSSFAEMVPPRVPERNGGNPELEFIKCTTELRDAGIKFKILTESTSLLDIKFENGVLKIPPFIVDDNTESIFRNLIAYEQYLPSIYCRYVTDYMIFMDRLVNSAKDAAKLRKYGIIDNWLGDDEVVSIMFNRIANKICINSTMFCYWKVFKNVNKYCGKHRNIWLAKLRRNYFNSPWSIISFLAAFTLLILTFIQTGFSIVS
;
A
#
# COMPACT_ATOMS: atom_id res chain seq x y z
N MET A 1 -8.28 -36.92 -55.86
CA MET A 1 -7.48 -36.58 -54.66
C MET A 1 -6.66 -35.37 -55.03
N THR A 2 -7.09 -34.19 -54.61
CA THR A 2 -6.35 -32.94 -54.80
C THR A 2 -5.41 -32.76 -53.61
N GLU A 3 -4.09 -32.84 -53.85
CA GLU A 3 -3.07 -32.49 -52.88
C GLU A 3 -3.18 -31.01 -52.53
N GLN A 4 -3.49 -30.71 -51.26
CA GLN A 4 -3.36 -29.36 -50.71
C GLN A 4 -1.87 -29.08 -50.51
N THR A 5 -1.26 -28.32 -51.42
CA THR A 5 0.08 -27.76 -51.22
C THR A 5 -0.03 -26.58 -50.26
N SER A 6 0.24 -26.82 -48.97
CA SER A 6 0.33 -25.76 -47.96
C SER A 6 1.50 -24.83 -48.27
N ASP A 7 1.29 -23.51 -48.18
CA ASP A 7 2.31 -22.49 -48.46
C ASP A 7 3.42 -22.56 -47.39
N PRO A 8 4.71 -22.44 -47.76
CA PRO A 8 5.82 -22.38 -46.81
C PRO A 8 5.67 -21.34 -45.69
N ILE A 9 4.91 -20.26 -45.91
CA ILE A 9 4.60 -19.28 -44.87
C ILE A 9 3.63 -19.86 -43.83
N SER A 10 2.59 -20.59 -44.25
CA SER A 10 1.65 -21.24 -43.32
C SER A 10 2.34 -22.31 -42.46
N ILE A 11 3.25 -23.09 -43.05
CA ILE A 11 3.98 -24.14 -42.32
C ILE A 11 4.82 -23.54 -41.19
N ARG A 12 5.47 -22.40 -41.44
CA ARG A 12 6.28 -21.71 -40.41
C ARG A 12 5.45 -21.12 -39.28
N ILE A 13 4.30 -20.54 -39.60
CA ILE A 13 3.39 -20.01 -38.57
C ILE A 13 2.85 -21.16 -37.71
N ASP A 14 2.48 -22.29 -38.33
CA ASP A 14 1.98 -23.45 -37.61
C ASP A 14 3.06 -24.09 -36.72
N GLU A 15 4.31 -24.14 -37.17
CA GLU A 15 5.47 -24.59 -36.37
C GLU A 15 5.74 -23.64 -35.19
N ASP A 16 5.76 -22.33 -35.42
CA ASP A 16 5.94 -21.30 -34.38
C ASP A 16 4.80 -21.34 -33.35
N LEU A 17 3.55 -21.54 -33.80
CA LEU A 17 2.37 -21.71 -32.93
C LEU A 17 2.40 -23.04 -32.17
N ALA A 18 2.89 -24.12 -32.75
CA ALA A 18 3.02 -25.42 -32.09
C ALA A 18 4.00 -25.36 -30.93
N HIS A 19 5.14 -24.67 -31.12
CA HIS A 19 6.12 -24.41 -30.06
C HIS A 19 5.54 -23.54 -28.94
N LEU A 20 4.77 -22.50 -29.27
CA LEU A 20 4.07 -21.67 -28.29
C LEU A 20 2.96 -22.43 -27.54
N SER A 21 2.26 -23.36 -28.19
CA SER A 21 1.12 -24.10 -27.58
C SER A 21 1.53 -25.04 -26.45
N SER A 22 2.79 -25.49 -26.44
CA SER A 22 3.33 -26.33 -25.35
C SER A 22 3.58 -25.55 -24.06
N THR A 23 3.69 -24.22 -24.15
CA THR A 23 4.01 -23.32 -23.03
C THR A 23 2.82 -22.42 -22.64
N ILE A 24 1.91 -22.16 -23.57
CA ILE A 24 0.77 -21.26 -23.36
C ILE A 24 -0.46 -22.07 -22.96
N SER A 25 -0.84 -21.96 -21.69
CA SER A 25 -2.19 -22.33 -21.22
C SER A 25 -3.23 -21.78 -22.20
N LYS A 26 -4.19 -22.61 -22.62
CA LYS A 26 -5.23 -22.28 -23.61
C LYS A 26 -5.73 -20.83 -23.41
N PRO A 27 -5.85 -20.03 -24.49
CA PRO A 27 -6.34 -18.66 -24.37
C PRO A 27 -7.75 -18.69 -23.78
N HIS A 28 -7.89 -18.08 -22.60
CA HIS A 28 -9.13 -18.04 -21.84
C HIS A 28 -9.40 -16.59 -21.44
N ILE A 29 -10.59 -16.09 -21.76
CA ILE A 29 -11.08 -14.82 -21.22
C ILE A 29 -11.60 -15.14 -19.83
N PHE A 30 -10.87 -14.69 -18.81
CA PHE A 30 -11.23 -14.94 -17.43
C PHE A 30 -12.45 -14.12 -17.03
N ARG A 31 -13.47 -14.80 -16.50
CA ARG A 31 -14.63 -14.12 -15.95
C ARG A 31 -14.30 -13.62 -14.55
N VAL A 32 -14.48 -12.33 -14.31
CA VAL A 32 -14.31 -11.72 -12.98
C VAL A 32 -15.23 -12.41 -11.97
N PRO A 33 -14.73 -12.86 -10.80
CA PRO A 33 -15.56 -13.45 -9.76
C PRO A 33 -16.72 -12.55 -9.35
N ALA A 34 -17.92 -13.12 -9.20
CA ALA A 34 -19.14 -12.37 -8.91
C ALA A 34 -19.02 -11.43 -7.69
N ARG A 35 -18.29 -11.85 -6.65
CA ARG A 35 -18.06 -11.04 -5.44
C ARG A 35 -17.32 -9.73 -5.71
N LEU A 36 -16.39 -9.72 -6.67
CA LEU A 36 -15.65 -8.51 -7.05
C LEU A 36 -16.51 -7.63 -7.96
N ARG A 37 -17.20 -8.24 -8.93
CA ARG A 37 -18.07 -7.52 -9.88
C ARG A 37 -19.22 -6.79 -9.20
N LEU A 38 -19.77 -7.32 -8.10
CA LEU A 38 -20.87 -6.69 -7.36
C LEU A 38 -20.49 -5.33 -6.75
N GLU A 39 -19.21 -5.07 -6.47
CA GLU A 39 -18.78 -3.81 -5.85
C GLU A 39 -18.78 -2.63 -6.83
N ASN A 40 -18.43 -2.88 -8.08
CA ASN A 40 -18.44 -1.91 -9.16
C ASN A 40 -18.48 -2.64 -10.50
N GLU A 41 -19.68 -2.81 -11.06
CA GLU A 41 -19.84 -3.55 -12.31
C GLU A 41 -19.21 -2.82 -13.51
N GLN A 42 -19.33 -1.49 -13.54
CA GLN A 42 -18.81 -0.62 -14.60
C GLN A 42 -17.28 -0.69 -14.69
N ALA A 43 -16.57 -0.88 -13.57
CA ALA A 43 -15.11 -1.04 -13.57
C ALA A 43 -14.60 -2.29 -14.29
N TYR A 44 -15.49 -3.25 -14.58
CA TYR A 44 -15.21 -4.47 -15.35
C TYR A 44 -15.91 -4.49 -16.70
N GLU A 45 -16.56 -3.39 -17.09
CA GLU A 45 -17.08 -3.18 -18.43
C GLU A 45 -15.96 -2.54 -19.25
N PRO A 46 -15.45 -3.24 -20.29
CA PRO A 46 -14.31 -2.72 -21.03
C PRO A 46 -14.76 -1.54 -21.89
N GLU A 47 -14.25 -0.34 -21.59
CA GLU A 47 -14.40 0.83 -22.47
C GLU A 47 -13.53 0.71 -23.72
N ILE A 48 -12.36 0.06 -23.57
CA ILE A 48 -11.41 -0.22 -24.63
C ILE A 48 -10.96 -1.68 -24.49
N VAL A 49 -11.07 -2.46 -25.57
CA VAL A 49 -10.61 -3.85 -25.61
C VAL A 49 -9.33 -3.92 -26.46
N ALA A 50 -8.20 -4.17 -25.81
CA ALA A 50 -6.97 -4.50 -26.52
C ALA A 50 -7.00 -5.98 -26.94
N ILE A 51 -7.16 -6.23 -28.24
CA ILE A 51 -7.15 -7.58 -28.81
C ILE A 51 -5.71 -7.94 -29.18
N GLY A 52 -5.05 -8.76 -28.35
CA GLY A 52 -3.70 -9.26 -28.60
C GLY A 52 -3.12 -10.06 -27.41
N PRO A 53 -2.06 -10.88 -27.60
CA PRO A 53 -1.60 -11.85 -26.60
C PRO A 53 -0.98 -11.26 -25.31
N TYR A 54 -0.81 -9.93 -25.21
CA TYR A 54 0.27 -9.37 -24.38
C TYR A 54 -0.11 -8.37 -23.29
N HIS A 55 -1.36 -7.95 -23.11
CA HIS A 55 -1.57 -6.71 -22.33
C HIS A 55 -1.66 -6.88 -20.81
N HIS A 56 -2.29 -7.93 -20.28
CA HIS A 56 -2.54 -8.03 -18.84
C HIS A 56 -1.31 -8.51 -18.04
N GLY A 57 -0.58 -9.48 -18.58
CA GLY A 57 0.66 -9.97 -17.98
C GLY A 57 1.74 -8.90 -17.95
N LEU A 58 1.90 -8.13 -19.03
CA LEU A 58 2.92 -7.07 -19.13
C LEU A 58 2.67 -5.92 -18.14
N ILE A 59 1.43 -5.45 -17.98
CA ILE A 59 1.14 -4.39 -17.00
C ILE A 59 1.42 -4.89 -15.59
N HIS A 60 0.95 -6.10 -15.25
CA HIS A 60 1.25 -6.70 -13.94
C HIS A 60 2.75 -6.87 -13.72
N GLU A 61 3.48 -7.34 -14.73
CA GLU A 61 4.94 -7.51 -14.69
C GLU A 61 5.67 -6.18 -14.55
N VAL A 62 5.28 -5.12 -15.27
CA VAL A 62 5.87 -3.78 -15.12
C VAL A 62 5.64 -3.22 -13.71
N PHE A 63 4.43 -3.37 -13.16
CA PHE A 63 4.13 -2.92 -11.80
C PHE A 63 4.88 -3.73 -10.73
N CYS A 64 5.05 -5.03 -10.93
CA CYS A 64 5.49 -5.95 -9.90
C CYS A 64 6.95 -6.39 -9.99
N SER A 65 7.59 -6.37 -11.16
CA SER A 65 8.95 -6.90 -11.38
C SER A 65 9.98 -6.17 -10.50
N SER A 66 9.98 -4.84 -10.54
CA SER A 66 10.87 -4.02 -9.71
C SER A 66 10.63 -4.21 -8.21
N PHE A 67 9.38 -4.50 -7.81
CA PHE A 67 9.06 -4.80 -6.40
C PHE A 67 9.47 -6.22 -6.00
N ALA A 68 9.26 -7.20 -6.86
CA ALA A 68 9.57 -8.60 -6.60
C ALA A 68 11.06 -8.83 -6.34
N GLU A 69 11.93 -8.04 -6.99
CA GLU A 69 13.38 -8.03 -6.73
C GLU A 69 13.76 -7.45 -5.36
N MET A 70 12.94 -6.53 -4.82
CA MET A 70 13.18 -5.88 -3.52
C MET A 70 12.67 -6.69 -2.34
N VAL A 71 11.67 -7.55 -2.56
CA VAL A 71 11.14 -8.43 -1.52
C VAL A 71 12.14 -9.57 -1.32
N PRO A 72 12.65 -9.80 -0.09
CA PRO A 72 13.61 -10.87 0.14
C PRO A 72 13.04 -12.22 -0.30
N PRO A 73 13.88 -13.09 -0.90
CA PRO A 73 13.44 -14.39 -1.39
C PRO A 73 12.78 -15.18 -0.26
N ARG A 74 11.70 -15.86 -0.62
CA ARG A 74 10.82 -16.62 0.27
C ARG A 74 11.63 -17.42 1.28
N VAL A 75 11.57 -17.04 2.55
CA VAL A 75 11.95 -17.94 3.62
C VAL A 75 10.65 -18.58 4.13
N PRO A 76 10.43 -19.89 3.92
CA PRO A 76 9.44 -20.60 4.70
C PRO A 76 9.98 -20.67 6.14
N GLU A 77 9.63 -19.70 6.97
CA GLU A 77 9.80 -19.79 8.43
C GLU A 77 8.40 -19.74 9.04
N ARG A 78 8.05 -20.50 10.07
CA ARG A 78 8.70 -21.50 10.92
C ARG A 78 7.55 -22.11 11.74
N ASN A 79 7.71 -23.32 12.26
CA ASN A 79 6.83 -23.88 13.28
C ASN A 79 6.54 -22.86 14.40
N GLY A 80 5.32 -22.38 14.47
CA GLY A 80 4.83 -21.39 15.43
C GLY A 80 3.52 -20.85 14.88
N GLY A 81 2.42 -21.00 15.63
CA GLY A 81 1.06 -20.75 15.15
C GLY A 81 0.93 -19.46 14.35
N ASN A 82 0.12 -19.49 13.28
CA ASN A 82 -0.09 -18.36 12.39
C ASN A 82 -0.33 -17.08 13.20
N PRO A 83 0.61 -16.11 13.21
CA PRO A 83 0.33 -14.83 13.83
C PRO A 83 -0.81 -14.20 13.04
N GLU A 84 -1.93 -13.96 13.71
CA GLU A 84 -3.06 -13.24 13.15
C GLU A 84 -2.55 -11.89 12.61
N LEU A 85 -2.88 -11.56 11.36
CA LEU A 85 -2.37 -10.35 10.71
C LEU A 85 -2.98 -9.13 11.41
N GLU A 86 -2.21 -8.49 12.28
CA GLU A 86 -2.62 -7.25 12.93
C GLU A 86 -2.47 -6.08 11.94
N PHE A 87 -3.60 -5.56 11.47
CA PHE A 87 -3.62 -4.41 10.57
C PHE A 87 -3.07 -3.15 11.25
N ILE A 88 -2.48 -2.27 10.45
CA ILE A 88 -2.12 -0.93 10.90
C ILE A 88 -3.38 -0.05 11.03
N LYS A 89 -3.24 1.02 11.80
CA LYS A 89 -4.25 2.08 11.94
C LYS A 89 -4.25 3.02 10.73
N CYS A 90 -5.28 3.85 10.60
CA CYS A 90 -5.36 4.83 9.51
C CYS A 90 -4.38 6.00 9.68
N THR A 91 -4.17 6.77 8.60
CA THR A 91 -3.22 7.90 8.56
C THR A 91 -3.37 8.84 9.76
N THR A 92 -4.60 9.19 10.11
CA THR A 92 -4.90 10.07 11.23
C THR A 92 -4.36 9.54 12.54
N GLU A 93 -4.66 8.28 12.84
CA GLU A 93 -4.27 7.64 14.09
C GLU A 93 -2.77 7.36 14.15
N LEU A 94 -2.16 6.94 13.03
CA LEU A 94 -0.70 6.74 12.94
C LEU A 94 0.05 8.04 13.21
N ARG A 95 -0.40 9.15 12.61
CA ARG A 95 0.16 10.48 12.88
C ARG A 95 -0.01 10.87 14.34
N ASP A 96 -1.17 10.60 14.93
CA ASP A 96 -1.43 10.90 16.34
C ASP A 96 -0.60 10.00 17.29
N ALA A 97 -0.18 8.81 16.82
CA ALA A 97 0.79 7.94 17.49
C ALA A 97 2.26 8.34 17.25
N GLY A 98 2.53 9.42 16.52
CA GLY A 98 3.87 9.97 16.30
C GLY A 98 4.56 9.52 15.02
N ILE A 99 3.87 8.75 14.15
CA ILE A 99 4.41 8.39 12.84
C ILE A 99 4.41 9.60 11.92
N LYS A 100 5.51 9.77 11.19
CA LYS A 100 5.67 10.79 10.16
C LYS A 100 5.52 10.15 8.79
N PHE A 101 4.96 10.90 7.87
CA PHE A 101 4.79 10.49 6.48
C PHE A 101 5.78 11.26 5.61
N LYS A 102 6.41 10.57 4.65
CA LYS A 102 7.28 11.17 3.64
C LYS A 102 7.11 10.48 2.30
N ILE A 103 7.35 11.23 1.24
CA ILE A 103 7.45 10.69 -0.12
C ILE A 103 8.73 9.85 -0.21
N LEU A 104 8.64 8.70 -0.86
CA LEU A 104 9.80 7.92 -1.30
C LEU A 104 10.12 8.30 -2.75
N THR A 105 11.12 9.15 -2.97
CA THR A 105 11.48 9.67 -4.30
C THR A 105 12.43 8.77 -5.08
N GLU A 106 13.10 7.82 -4.42
CA GLU A 106 14.15 6.98 -5.00
C GLU A 106 13.67 5.57 -5.39
N SER A 107 12.37 5.27 -5.23
CA SER A 107 11.83 3.94 -5.54
C SER A 107 11.59 3.74 -7.02
N THR A 108 11.98 2.58 -7.55
CA THR A 108 11.65 2.13 -8.91
C THR A 108 10.30 1.43 -9.00
N SER A 109 9.61 1.22 -7.88
CA SER A 109 8.28 0.63 -7.81
C SER A 109 7.32 1.49 -7.00
N LEU A 110 6.09 1.62 -7.50
CA LEU A 110 4.95 2.22 -6.79
C LEU A 110 4.55 1.43 -5.53
N LEU A 111 4.93 0.15 -5.47
CA LEU A 111 4.60 -0.76 -4.38
C LEU A 111 5.63 -0.69 -3.22
N ASP A 112 6.74 0.05 -3.37
CA ASP A 112 7.83 0.04 -2.38
C ASP A 112 7.51 0.90 -1.15
N ILE A 113 6.93 0.29 -0.11
CA ILE A 113 6.62 0.97 1.15
C ILE A 113 7.65 0.63 2.22
N LYS A 114 8.27 1.67 2.81
CA LYS A 114 9.32 1.53 3.82
C LYS A 114 8.94 2.18 5.14
N PHE A 115 9.30 1.55 6.24
CA PHE A 115 9.14 2.12 7.57
C PHE A 115 10.45 2.09 8.36
N GLU A 116 10.96 3.28 8.69
CA GLU A 116 12.25 3.48 9.34
C GLU A 116 12.12 4.55 10.42
N ASN A 117 12.48 4.21 11.67
CA ASN A 117 12.59 5.15 12.78
C ASN A 117 11.35 6.05 13.01
N GLY A 118 10.14 5.50 12.86
CA GLY A 118 8.90 6.26 13.03
C GLY A 118 8.50 7.07 11.79
N VAL A 119 9.18 6.89 10.66
CA VAL A 119 8.84 7.51 9.38
C VAL A 119 8.35 6.44 8.42
N LEU A 120 7.11 6.57 7.95
CA LEU A 120 6.55 5.78 6.88
C LEU A 120 6.78 6.51 5.56
N LYS A 121 7.57 5.90 4.68
CA LYS A 121 7.92 6.39 3.35
C LYS A 121 7.09 5.64 2.31
N ILE A 122 6.34 6.38 1.51
CA ILE A 122 5.43 5.82 0.49
C ILE A 122 5.74 6.51 -0.85
N PRO A 123 5.85 5.77 -1.96
CA PRO A 123 5.99 6.36 -3.29
C PRO A 123 4.79 7.26 -3.61
N PRO A 124 5.00 8.37 -4.35
CA PRO A 124 3.90 9.22 -4.75
C PRO A 124 3.00 8.49 -5.76
N PHE A 125 1.68 8.70 -5.65
CA PHE A 125 0.68 8.01 -6.43
C PHE A 125 -0.41 8.97 -6.92
N ILE A 126 -0.66 8.99 -8.24
CA ILE A 126 -1.71 9.79 -8.86
C ILE A 126 -3.01 8.98 -8.82
N VAL A 127 -4.09 9.62 -8.38
CA VAL A 127 -5.44 9.05 -8.36
C VAL A 127 -6.31 9.81 -9.35
N ASP A 128 -6.74 9.12 -10.39
CA ASP A 128 -7.57 9.60 -11.50
C ASP A 128 -8.78 8.68 -11.74
N ASP A 129 -9.60 9.01 -12.76
CA ASP A 129 -10.82 8.26 -13.08
C ASP A 129 -10.55 6.79 -13.48
N ASN A 130 -9.37 6.49 -14.01
CA ASN A 130 -9.01 5.15 -14.47
C ASN A 130 -8.47 4.25 -13.35
N THR A 131 -8.02 4.87 -12.25
CA THR A 131 -7.32 4.21 -11.16
C THR A 131 -8.11 3.02 -10.62
N GLU A 132 -9.40 3.17 -10.32
CA GLU A 132 -10.21 2.09 -9.76
C GLU A 132 -10.31 0.89 -10.71
N SER A 133 -10.56 1.15 -11.99
CA SER A 133 -10.63 0.12 -13.05
C SER A 133 -9.33 -0.66 -13.15
N ILE A 134 -8.20 0.03 -13.24
CA ILE A 134 -6.88 -0.59 -13.40
C ILE A 134 -6.59 -1.54 -12.23
N PHE A 135 -6.71 -1.05 -10.99
CA PHE A 135 -6.41 -1.87 -9.81
C PHE A 135 -7.39 -3.02 -9.64
N ARG A 136 -8.68 -2.84 -9.93
CA ARG A 136 -9.68 -3.92 -9.87
C ARG A 136 -9.39 -5.04 -10.86
N ASN A 137 -8.98 -4.69 -12.07
CA ASN A 137 -8.60 -5.68 -13.09
C ASN A 137 -7.31 -6.43 -12.71
N LEU A 138 -6.31 -5.72 -12.16
CA LEU A 138 -5.09 -6.36 -11.64
C LEU A 138 -5.36 -7.27 -10.44
N ILE A 139 -6.23 -6.87 -9.51
CA ILE A 139 -6.64 -7.70 -8.37
C ILE A 139 -7.38 -8.95 -8.86
N ALA A 140 -8.29 -8.82 -9.83
CA ALA A 140 -8.99 -9.96 -10.41
C ALA A 140 -7.99 -10.95 -11.06
N TYR A 141 -6.98 -10.43 -11.76
CA TYR A 141 -5.89 -11.22 -12.32
C TYR A 141 -5.09 -11.95 -11.23
N GLU A 142 -4.64 -11.27 -10.17
CA GLU A 142 -3.89 -11.88 -9.07
C GLU A 142 -4.70 -12.91 -8.27
N GLN A 143 -6.00 -12.70 -8.12
CA GLN A 143 -6.88 -13.64 -7.41
C GLN A 143 -7.19 -14.89 -8.22
N TYR A 144 -7.06 -14.83 -9.54
CA TYR A 144 -7.16 -15.99 -10.41
C TYR A 144 -5.91 -16.87 -10.34
N LEU A 145 -4.73 -16.26 -10.19
CA LEU A 145 -3.47 -17.01 -10.11
C LEU A 145 -3.46 -17.98 -8.92
N PRO A 146 -2.79 -19.15 -9.04
CA PRO A 146 -2.62 -20.08 -7.94
C PRO A 146 -2.09 -19.40 -6.68
N SER A 147 -2.53 -19.85 -5.50
CA SER A 147 -2.19 -19.25 -4.20
C SER A 147 -0.69 -19.21 -3.85
N ILE A 148 0.15 -19.87 -4.66
CA ILE A 148 1.61 -19.89 -4.55
C ILE A 148 2.24 -18.58 -5.09
N TYR A 149 1.51 -17.81 -5.90
CA TYR A 149 1.96 -16.51 -6.40
C TYR A 149 1.66 -15.38 -5.41
N CYS A 150 2.58 -14.44 -5.31
CA CYS A 150 2.42 -13.24 -4.49
C CYS A 150 1.36 -12.32 -5.11
N ARG A 151 0.50 -11.75 -4.27
CA ARG A 151 -0.56 -10.83 -4.67
C ARG A 151 -0.15 -9.40 -4.36
N TYR A 152 0.90 -8.93 -5.01
CA TYR A 152 1.54 -7.65 -4.69
C TYR A 152 0.60 -6.46 -4.81
N VAL A 153 -0.20 -6.41 -5.88
CA VAL A 153 -1.17 -5.35 -6.12
C VAL A 153 -2.30 -5.42 -5.10
N THR A 154 -2.80 -6.62 -4.83
CA THR A 154 -3.83 -6.87 -3.82
C THR A 154 -3.37 -6.44 -2.43
N ASP A 155 -2.16 -6.84 -2.04
CA ASP A 155 -1.58 -6.50 -0.74
C ASP A 155 -1.36 -4.99 -0.60
N TYR A 156 -0.96 -4.33 -1.69
CA TYR A 156 -0.80 -2.88 -1.75
C TYR A 156 -2.14 -2.17 -1.60
N MET A 157 -3.19 -2.65 -2.26
CA MET A 157 -4.53 -2.08 -2.14
C MET A 157 -5.13 -2.28 -0.76
N ILE A 158 -4.87 -3.41 -0.11
CA ILE A 158 -5.21 -3.60 1.31
C ILE A 158 -4.43 -2.60 2.18
N PHE A 159 -3.14 -2.40 1.92
CA PHE A 159 -2.34 -1.42 2.66
C PHE A 159 -2.93 -0.01 2.55
N MET A 160 -3.27 0.41 1.32
CA MET A 160 -3.80 1.74 1.04
C MET A 160 -5.20 1.94 1.62
N ASP A 161 -6.10 0.94 1.55
CA ASP A 161 -7.40 0.95 2.24
C ASP A 161 -7.24 1.21 3.73
N ARG A 162 -6.37 0.45 4.41
CA ARG A 162 -6.11 0.68 5.84
C ARG A 162 -5.60 2.08 6.14
N LEU A 163 -4.81 2.63 5.23
CA LEU A 163 -4.21 3.95 5.41
C LEU A 163 -5.21 5.10 5.13
N VAL A 164 -6.11 4.92 4.15
CA VAL A 164 -7.05 5.93 3.62
C VAL A 164 -8.50 5.58 3.95
N ASN A 165 -8.79 5.44 5.25
CA ASN A 165 -10.13 5.04 5.69
C ASN A 165 -11.19 6.17 5.62
N SER A 166 -10.78 7.43 5.48
CA SER A 166 -11.69 8.61 5.44
C SER A 166 -11.13 9.75 4.58
N ALA A 167 -11.96 10.72 4.18
CA ALA A 167 -11.50 11.94 3.50
C ALA A 167 -10.39 12.68 4.26
N LYS A 168 -10.44 12.66 5.60
CA LYS A 168 -9.41 13.30 6.43
C LYS A 168 -8.05 12.62 6.29
N ASP A 169 -8.04 11.32 6.03
CA ASP A 169 -6.82 10.54 5.79
C ASP A 169 -6.28 10.85 4.38
N ALA A 170 -7.14 10.81 3.36
CA ALA A 170 -6.81 11.18 1.98
C ALA A 170 -6.23 12.61 1.90
N ALA A 171 -6.90 13.58 2.52
CA ALA A 171 -6.46 14.98 2.56
C ALA A 171 -5.07 15.15 3.19
N LYS A 172 -4.70 14.32 4.18
CA LYS A 172 -3.37 14.39 4.80
C LYS A 172 -2.30 13.81 3.89
N LEU A 173 -2.55 12.65 3.29
CA LEU A 173 -1.60 12.06 2.34
C LEU A 173 -1.39 12.95 1.12
N ARG A 174 -2.45 13.62 0.66
CA ARG A 174 -2.34 14.67 -0.36
C ARG A 174 -1.45 15.83 0.08
N LYS A 175 -1.64 16.35 1.30
CA LYS A 175 -0.75 17.38 1.86
C LYS A 175 0.70 16.93 2.02
N TYR A 176 0.95 15.63 2.19
CA TYR A 176 2.29 15.07 2.21
C TYR A 176 2.86 14.81 0.81
N GLY A 177 2.08 15.03 -0.26
CA GLY A 177 2.44 14.74 -1.65
C GLY A 177 2.56 13.25 -1.96
N ILE A 178 1.99 12.39 -1.10
CA ILE A 178 1.95 10.94 -1.32
C ILE A 178 0.81 10.58 -2.28
N ILE A 179 -0.33 11.27 -2.17
CA ILE A 179 -1.46 11.13 -3.10
C ILE A 179 -1.60 12.42 -3.89
N ASP A 180 -1.55 12.33 -5.21
CA ASP A 180 -1.96 13.41 -6.09
C ASP A 180 -3.40 13.15 -6.55
N ASN A 181 -4.34 13.96 -6.07
CA ASN A 181 -5.77 13.72 -6.23
C ASN A 181 -6.31 14.49 -7.45
N TRP A 182 -6.52 13.78 -8.56
CA TRP A 182 -7.10 14.33 -9.80
C TRP A 182 -8.62 14.12 -9.89
N LEU A 183 -9.23 13.43 -8.91
CA LEU A 183 -10.69 13.28 -8.79
C LEU A 183 -11.39 14.53 -8.22
N GLY A 184 -10.63 15.47 -7.66
CA GLY A 184 -11.14 16.76 -7.16
C GLY A 184 -11.72 16.74 -5.75
N ASP A 185 -12.04 15.58 -5.18
CA ASP A 185 -12.56 15.44 -3.81
C ASP A 185 -11.83 14.30 -3.05
N ASP A 186 -11.43 14.57 -1.80
CA ASP A 186 -10.76 13.59 -0.94
C ASP A 186 -11.73 12.51 -0.42
N GLU A 187 -13.02 12.82 -0.31
CA GLU A 187 -14.05 11.84 0.07
C GLU A 187 -14.16 10.76 -0.99
N VAL A 188 -14.23 11.16 -2.27
CA VAL A 188 -14.26 10.25 -3.41
C VAL A 188 -13.03 9.33 -3.42
N VAL A 189 -11.82 9.87 -3.18
CA VAL A 189 -10.59 9.06 -3.06
C VAL A 189 -10.68 8.02 -1.95
N SER A 190 -11.16 8.41 -0.76
CA SER A 190 -11.28 7.46 0.36
C SER A 190 -12.33 6.37 0.10
N ILE A 191 -13.47 6.73 -0.50
CA ILE A 191 -14.50 5.78 -0.91
C ILE A 191 -13.94 4.81 -1.94
N MET A 192 -13.17 5.29 -2.92
CA MET A 192 -12.54 4.47 -3.94
C MET A 192 -11.64 3.39 -3.31
N PHE A 193 -10.69 3.75 -2.44
CA PHE A 193 -9.80 2.77 -1.80
C PHE A 193 -10.58 1.76 -0.94
N ASN A 194 -11.54 2.23 -0.14
CA ASN A 194 -12.39 1.37 0.69
C ASN A 194 -13.19 0.37 -0.15
N ARG A 195 -13.71 0.80 -1.30
CA ARG A 195 -14.47 -0.06 -2.23
C ARG A 195 -13.58 -1.04 -2.98
N ILE A 196 -12.35 -0.66 -3.34
CA ILE A 196 -11.41 -1.56 -4.02
C ILE A 196 -11.07 -2.73 -3.10
N ALA A 197 -10.76 -2.44 -1.84
CA ALA A 197 -10.39 -3.46 -0.86
C ALA A 197 -11.56 -4.32 -0.37
N ASN A 198 -12.80 -3.90 -0.63
CA ASN A 198 -13.98 -4.66 -0.23
C ASN A 198 -14.03 -6.03 -0.92
N LYS A 199 -14.39 -7.07 -0.16
CA LYS A 199 -14.52 -8.46 -0.62
C LYS A 199 -13.27 -9.06 -1.27
N ILE A 200 -12.07 -8.49 -1.03
CA ILE A 200 -10.80 -9.08 -1.43
C ILE A 200 -10.45 -10.28 -0.52
N CYS A 201 -9.92 -11.37 -1.10
CA CYS A 201 -9.40 -12.49 -0.32
C CYS A 201 -7.95 -12.23 0.09
N ILE A 202 -7.72 -12.06 1.39
CA ILE A 202 -6.40 -11.84 1.98
C ILE A 202 -5.71 -13.18 2.22
N ASN A 203 -4.45 -13.30 1.80
CA ASN A 203 -3.60 -14.42 2.17
C ASN A 203 -2.64 -13.99 3.29
N SER A 204 -3.09 -14.10 4.55
CA SER A 204 -2.34 -13.58 5.71
C SER A 204 -0.94 -14.17 5.86
N THR A 205 -0.68 -15.39 5.36
CA THR A 205 0.63 -16.03 5.45
C THR A 205 1.63 -15.51 4.41
N MET A 206 1.16 -14.88 3.33
CA MET A 206 1.99 -14.41 2.21
C MET A 206 1.91 -12.90 1.99
N PHE A 207 1.38 -12.16 2.98
CA PHE A 207 1.19 -10.70 2.88
C PHE A 207 2.53 -9.96 2.81
N CYS A 208 2.78 -9.25 1.71
CA CYS A 208 4.08 -8.65 1.40
C CYS A 208 4.50 -7.55 2.39
N TYR A 209 3.54 -6.85 2.98
CA TYR A 209 3.79 -5.75 3.92
C TYR A 209 3.75 -6.18 5.39
N TRP A 210 3.77 -7.48 5.70
CA TRP A 210 3.67 -7.98 7.08
C TRP A 210 4.75 -7.36 7.99
N LYS A 211 5.98 -7.23 7.47
CA LYS A 211 7.11 -6.67 8.22
C LYS A 211 6.93 -5.18 8.50
N VAL A 212 6.38 -4.45 7.52
CA VAL A 212 6.04 -3.02 7.68
C VAL A 212 4.96 -2.88 8.74
N PHE A 213 3.87 -3.67 8.67
CA PHE A 213 2.79 -3.67 9.66
C PHE A 213 3.32 -3.96 11.06
N LYS A 214 4.09 -5.04 11.22
CA LYS A 214 4.69 -5.41 12.50
C LYS A 214 5.55 -4.29 13.07
N ASN A 215 6.38 -3.65 12.26
CA ASN A 215 7.24 -2.58 12.73
C ASN A 215 6.47 -1.31 13.09
N VAL A 216 5.45 -0.96 12.31
CA VAL A 216 4.54 0.17 12.58
C VAL A 216 3.78 -0.06 13.88
N ASN A 217 3.13 -1.23 14.04
CA ASN A 217 2.38 -1.57 15.25
C ASN A 217 3.29 -1.63 16.47
N LYS A 218 4.50 -2.22 16.35
CA LYS A 218 5.49 -2.21 17.43
C LYS A 218 5.93 -0.79 17.82
N TYR A 219 6.05 0.12 16.86
CA TYR A 219 6.37 1.52 17.15
C TYR A 219 5.22 2.22 17.88
N CYS A 220 3.98 2.01 17.42
CA CYS A 220 2.76 2.55 18.04
C CYS A 220 2.50 1.98 19.43
N GLY A 221 2.82 0.71 19.68
CA GLY A 221 2.64 0.07 20.99
C GLY A 221 3.53 0.65 22.10
N LYS A 222 4.57 1.42 21.76
CA LYS A 222 5.41 2.09 22.76
C LYS A 222 4.73 3.36 23.26
N HIS A 223 4.21 3.33 24.49
CA HIS A 223 3.58 4.50 25.14
C HIS A 223 4.45 5.76 25.10
N ARG A 224 5.78 5.63 25.25
CA ARG A 224 6.72 6.78 25.17
C ARG A 224 6.60 7.53 23.83
N ASN A 225 6.43 6.82 22.70
CA ASN A 225 6.31 7.43 21.38
C ASN A 225 5.00 8.22 21.26
N ILE A 226 3.89 7.61 21.67
CA ILE A 226 2.58 8.27 21.68
C ILE A 226 2.59 9.49 22.60
N TRP A 227 3.13 9.36 23.82
CA TRP A 227 3.17 10.45 24.78
C TRP A 227 4.06 11.60 24.29
N LEU A 228 5.25 11.30 23.76
CA LEU A 228 6.11 12.32 23.14
C LEU A 228 5.44 13.01 21.95
N ALA A 229 4.69 12.29 21.13
CA ALA A 229 3.94 12.86 20.02
C ALA A 229 2.83 13.81 20.50
N LYS A 230 2.04 13.38 21.50
CA LYS A 230 0.99 14.21 22.12
C LYS A 230 1.58 15.44 22.80
N LEU A 231 2.65 15.27 23.56
CA LEU A 231 3.36 16.36 24.24
C LEU A 231 3.92 17.37 23.23
N ARG A 232 4.61 16.89 22.18
CA ARG A 232 5.09 17.76 21.10
C ARG A 232 3.97 18.54 20.42
N ARG A 233 2.85 17.87 20.16
CA ARG A 233 1.72 18.48 19.46
C ARG A 233 0.95 19.50 20.29
N ASN A 234 0.71 19.20 21.57
CA ASN A 234 -0.13 20.04 22.42
C ASN A 234 0.68 21.18 23.06
N TYR A 235 1.94 20.93 23.41
CA TYR A 235 2.79 21.91 24.08
C TYR A 235 3.78 22.55 23.10
N PHE A 236 4.56 21.78 22.34
CA PHE A 236 5.67 22.35 21.56
C PHE A 236 5.28 22.91 20.18
N ASN A 237 3.99 23.01 19.84
CA ASN A 237 3.54 23.62 18.58
C ASN A 237 3.25 25.12 18.67
N SER A 238 3.19 25.70 19.87
CA SER A 238 2.96 27.14 20.07
C SER A 238 4.19 27.78 20.72
N PRO A 239 4.77 28.85 20.14
CA PRO A 239 5.93 29.54 20.72
C PRO A 239 5.70 29.97 22.18
N TRP A 240 4.49 30.43 22.48
CA TRP A 240 4.10 30.89 23.81
C TRP A 240 4.10 29.77 24.85
N SER A 241 3.71 28.55 24.46
CA SER A 241 3.74 27.40 25.36
C SER A 241 5.19 27.04 25.75
N ILE A 242 6.13 27.17 24.82
CA ILE A 242 7.56 26.94 25.09
C ILE A 242 8.09 27.97 26.09
N ILE A 243 7.76 29.24 25.88
CA ILE A 243 8.15 30.34 26.77
C ILE A 243 7.56 30.12 28.17
N SER A 244 6.28 29.81 28.27
CA SER A 244 5.61 29.53 29.55
C SER A 244 6.23 28.33 30.27
N PHE A 245 6.59 27.28 29.53
CA PHE A 245 7.27 26.11 30.10
C PHE A 245 8.67 26.47 30.63
N LEU A 246 9.46 27.23 29.86
CA LEU A 246 10.78 27.70 30.27
C LEU A 246 10.70 28.61 31.51
N ALA A 247 9.77 29.57 31.51
CA ALA A 247 9.55 30.46 32.65
C ALA A 247 9.19 29.67 33.91
N ALA A 248 8.22 28.76 33.84
CA ALA A 248 7.85 27.89 34.96
C ALA A 248 9.03 27.04 35.45
N PHE A 249 9.82 26.47 34.54
CA PHE A 249 10.99 25.67 34.88
C PHE A 249 12.08 26.51 35.57
N THR A 250 12.33 27.74 35.10
CA THR A 250 13.28 28.66 35.74
C THR A 250 12.83 29.07 37.14
N LEU A 251 11.55 29.38 37.33
CA LEU A 251 10.99 29.68 38.65
C LEU A 251 11.14 28.49 39.60
N LEU A 252 10.92 27.27 39.11
CA LEU A 252 11.07 26.04 39.90
C LEU A 252 12.53 25.84 40.37
N ILE A 253 13.51 26.04 39.47
CA ILE A 253 14.93 25.99 39.83
C ILE A 253 15.26 27.05 40.90
N LEU A 254 14.78 28.29 40.71
CA LEU A 254 14.99 29.36 41.69
C LEU A 254 14.41 29.01 43.05
N THR A 255 13.21 28.43 43.11
CA THR A 255 12.60 27.99 44.38
C THR A 255 13.40 26.89 45.08
N PHE A 256 13.96 25.93 44.34
CA PHE A 256 14.84 24.90 44.93
C PHE A 256 16.12 25.51 45.51
N ILE A 257 16.74 26.43 44.78
CA ILE A 257 17.95 27.14 45.26
C ILE A 257 17.63 27.94 46.52
N GLN A 258 16.54 28.71 46.51
CA GLN A 258 16.10 29.49 47.67
C GLN A 258 15.82 28.61 48.90
N THR A 259 15.13 27.47 48.69
CA THR A 259 14.83 26.53 49.77
C THR A 259 16.11 25.91 50.34
N GLY A 260 17.07 25.56 49.49
CA GLY A 260 18.38 25.05 49.92
C GLY A 260 19.14 26.06 50.78
N PHE A 261 19.20 27.33 50.35
CA PHE A 261 19.82 28.38 51.15
C PHE A 261 19.10 28.62 52.50
N SER A 262 17.77 28.53 52.54
CA SER A 262 17.00 28.69 53.77
C SER A 262 17.16 27.56 54.80
N ILE A 263 17.63 26.38 54.38
CA ILE A 263 17.88 25.24 55.28
C ILE A 263 19.31 25.26 55.82
N VAL A 264 20.26 25.85 55.07
CA VAL A 264 21.68 25.92 55.44
C VAL A 264 22.01 27.18 56.24
N SER A 265 21.22 28.25 56.11
CA SER A 265 21.29 29.47 56.93
C SER A 265 20.52 29.34 58.23
#